data_AF-A0A376AJJ4-F1
#
_entry.id   AF-A0A376AJJ4-F1
#
_cell.length_a   1.000
_cell.length_b   1.000
_cell.length_c   1.000
_cell.angle_alpha   90.00
_cell.angle_beta   90.00
_cell.angle_gamma   90.00
#
_symmetry.space_group_name_H-M   'P 1'
#
loop_
_entity.id
_entity.type
_entity.pdbx_description
1 polymer ?
#
loop_
_entity_poly.entity_id
_entity_poly.type
_entity_poly.pdbx_seq_one_letter_code
_entity_poly.pdbx_strand_id
1 'polypeptide(L)'
;MLHLKLFHPLDDHLGFPPLAAAQFALDLHNAAARWNKALLDNSARPSGALVYQPKEGGNLSADQYERLKVELDEGYSGPMRAGRPLLLEGGLDWKSMGLSPKDMDFVEARNGAARDVALAFGVPPMLLGIPGDNTYANYQEANRAFYRLTVLPLVARTAASFSGFLSGLYGEALRLVPDLDQVAGLAAERDALWARLGAADFLTEEEKRQAVGY
;
A
#
# COMPACT_ATOMS: atom_id res chain seq x y z
N MET A 1 -27.37 23.02 9.20
CA MET A 1 -26.62 21.77 8.89
C MET A 1 -25.43 22.14 8.03
N LEU A 2 -24.21 21.77 8.42
CA LEU A 2 -23.00 21.97 7.61
C LEU A 2 -22.75 20.72 6.75
N HIS A 3 -22.58 20.90 5.44
CA HIS A 3 -22.30 19.81 4.50
C HIS A 3 -20.90 20.02 3.90
N LEU A 4 -19.95 19.19 4.30
CA LEU A 4 -18.59 19.20 3.76
C LEU A 4 -18.51 18.31 2.53
N LYS A 5 -18.05 18.87 1.41
CA LYS A 5 -17.90 18.14 0.15
C LYS A 5 -16.50 18.30 -0.42
N LEU A 6 -16.05 17.28 -1.11
CA LEU A 6 -14.93 17.37 -2.04
C LEU A 6 -15.43 17.96 -3.37
N PHE A 7 -14.49 18.42 -4.19
CA PHE A 7 -14.82 18.88 -5.53
C PHE A 7 -15.39 17.72 -6.37
N HIS A 8 -16.49 17.97 -7.08
CA HIS A 8 -17.06 17.06 -8.05
C HIS A 8 -17.40 17.86 -9.33
N PRO A 9 -16.77 17.59 -10.48
CA PRO A 9 -16.99 18.40 -11.68
C PRO A 9 -18.34 18.13 -12.37
N LEU A 10 -18.98 17.00 -12.08
CA LEU A 10 -20.21 16.55 -12.76
C LEU A 10 -21.45 16.46 -11.85
N ASP A 11 -21.34 16.83 -10.57
CA ASP A 11 -22.42 16.69 -9.59
C ASP A 11 -22.44 17.95 -8.72
N ASP A 12 -23.59 18.63 -8.69
CA ASP A 12 -23.77 19.90 -7.98
C ASP A 12 -24.06 19.70 -6.47
N HIS A 13 -24.38 18.47 -6.07
CA HIS A 13 -24.91 18.13 -4.76
C HIS A 13 -23.99 17.24 -3.92
N LEU A 14 -23.11 16.45 -4.52
CA LEU A 14 -22.20 15.54 -3.81
C LEU A 14 -20.73 15.84 -4.12
N GLY A 15 -19.83 15.37 -3.25
CA GLY A 15 -18.40 15.43 -3.49
C GLY A 15 -17.87 14.14 -4.11
N PHE A 16 -16.80 14.23 -4.91
CA PHE A 16 -16.18 13.04 -5.49
C PHE A 16 -15.16 12.42 -4.51
N PRO A 17 -15.39 11.20 -4.00
CA PRO A 17 -14.46 10.59 -3.05
C PRO A 17 -13.20 10.06 -3.77
N PRO A 18 -11.99 10.22 -3.21
CA PRO A 18 -10.76 9.75 -3.84
C PRO A 18 -10.76 8.24 -4.08
N LEU A 19 -11.45 7.48 -3.22
CA LEU A 19 -11.60 6.05 -3.39
C LEU A 19 -12.32 5.67 -4.69
N ALA A 20 -13.31 6.46 -5.11
CA ALA A 20 -13.98 6.21 -6.39
C ALA A 20 -13.04 6.44 -7.58
N ALA A 21 -12.12 7.40 -7.48
CA ALA A 21 -11.07 7.58 -8.49
C ALA A 21 -10.14 6.36 -8.59
N ALA A 22 -9.88 5.69 -7.47
CA ALA A 22 -9.03 4.51 -7.38
C ALA A 22 -9.78 3.16 -7.46
N GLN A 23 -11.06 3.15 -7.85
CA GLN A 23 -11.90 1.95 -7.79
C GLN A 23 -11.28 0.75 -8.52
N PHE A 24 -10.78 0.95 -9.75
CA PHE A 24 -10.14 -0.13 -10.51
C PHE A 24 -8.88 -0.67 -9.85
N ALA A 25 -8.06 0.21 -9.27
CA ALA A 25 -6.86 -0.19 -8.54
C ALA A 25 -7.21 -0.98 -7.27
N LEU A 26 -8.25 -0.56 -6.54
CA LEU A 26 -8.76 -1.31 -5.39
C LEU A 26 -9.23 -2.71 -5.79
N ASP A 27 -9.99 -2.82 -6.87
CA ASP A 27 -10.50 -4.10 -7.36
C ASP A 27 -9.37 -5.03 -7.79
N LEU A 28 -8.36 -4.50 -8.49
CA LEU A 28 -7.16 -5.24 -8.87
C LEU A 28 -6.38 -5.72 -7.62
N HIS A 29 -6.15 -4.84 -6.64
CA HIS A 29 -5.46 -5.21 -5.41
C HIS A 29 -6.20 -6.32 -4.65
N ASN A 30 -7.52 -6.21 -4.53
CA ASN A 30 -8.37 -7.22 -3.87
C ASN A 30 -8.43 -8.53 -4.64
N ALA A 31 -8.49 -8.48 -5.97
CA ALA A 31 -8.46 -9.67 -6.82
C ALA A 31 -7.11 -10.39 -6.70
N ALA A 32 -6.00 -9.66 -6.76
CA ALA A 32 -4.66 -10.23 -6.60
C ALA A 32 -4.46 -10.85 -5.21
N ALA A 33 -4.95 -10.20 -4.14
CA ALA A 33 -4.89 -10.76 -2.78
C ALA A 33 -5.73 -12.04 -2.64
N ARG A 34 -6.96 -12.04 -3.17
CA ARG A 34 -7.82 -13.24 -3.19
C ARG A 34 -7.21 -14.37 -4.01
N TRP A 35 -6.63 -14.05 -5.17
CA TRP A 35 -5.92 -15.00 -6.00
C TRP A 35 -4.75 -15.61 -5.25
N ASN A 36 -3.88 -14.80 -4.64
CA ASN A 36 -2.73 -15.30 -3.88
C ASN A 36 -3.16 -16.15 -2.68
N LYS A 37 -4.22 -15.76 -1.98
CA LYS A 37 -4.79 -16.56 -0.89
C LYS A 37 -5.34 -17.89 -1.42
N ALA A 38 -6.22 -17.85 -2.42
CA ALA A 38 -6.80 -19.06 -3.02
C ALA A 38 -5.71 -19.95 -3.60
N LEU A 39 -4.66 -19.36 -4.15
CA LEU A 39 -3.49 -20.07 -4.58
C LEU A 39 -2.85 -20.77 -3.40
N LEU A 40 -2.52 -20.10 -2.29
CA LEU A 40 -1.94 -20.75 -1.11
C LEU A 40 -2.85 -21.84 -0.50
N ASP A 41 -4.15 -21.54 -0.35
CA ASP A 41 -5.16 -22.45 0.20
C ASP A 41 -5.32 -23.72 -0.66
N ASN A 42 -5.30 -23.57 -1.99
CA ASN A 42 -5.37 -24.67 -2.94
C ASN A 42 -3.98 -25.23 -3.33
N SER A 43 -2.90 -24.54 -2.96
CA SER A 43 -1.51 -24.92 -3.21
C SER A 43 -0.99 -25.77 -2.06
N ALA A 44 -1.66 -26.89 -1.84
CA ALA A 44 -0.92 -28.15 -2.01
C ALA A 44 -0.43 -28.22 -3.48
N ARG A 45 0.44 -27.28 -3.89
CA ARG A 45 1.16 -27.37 -5.16
C ARG A 45 1.90 -28.69 -5.04
N PRO A 46 1.76 -29.60 -6.02
CA PRO A 46 2.72 -30.68 -6.12
C PRO A 46 4.08 -30.00 -6.17
N SER A 47 4.90 -30.17 -5.13
CA SER A 47 6.28 -29.65 -5.09
C SER A 47 7.10 -30.20 -6.26
N GLY A 48 6.56 -31.23 -6.91
CA GLY A 48 6.93 -31.76 -8.19
C GLY A 48 5.90 -32.80 -8.65
N ALA A 49 6.11 -33.33 -9.85
CA ALA A 49 5.43 -34.53 -10.29
C ALA A 49 6.42 -35.70 -10.26
N LEU A 50 5.97 -36.83 -9.73
CA LEU A 50 6.69 -38.09 -9.87
C LEU A 50 6.33 -38.69 -11.22
N VAL A 51 7.32 -38.75 -12.11
CA VAL A 51 7.17 -39.25 -13.48
C VAL A 51 7.76 -40.64 -13.54
N TYR A 52 6.98 -41.62 -14.00
CA TYR A 52 7.45 -42.99 -14.21
C TYR A 52 7.72 -43.23 -15.70
N GLN A 53 8.96 -43.55 -16.06
CA GLN A 53 9.38 -43.90 -17.42
C GLN A 53 10.19 -45.21 -17.42
N PRO A 54 9.54 -46.39 -17.51
CA PRO A 54 10.24 -47.66 -17.59
C PRO A 54 10.89 -47.87 -18.96
N LYS A 55 12.05 -48.54 -18.97
CA LYS A 55 12.85 -48.79 -20.19
C LYS A 55 12.16 -49.67 -21.24
N GLU A 56 11.22 -50.51 -20.84
CA GLU A 56 10.53 -51.48 -21.73
C GLU A 56 9.06 -51.13 -22.00
N GLY A 57 8.57 -49.99 -21.51
CA GLY A 57 7.17 -49.59 -21.63
C GLY A 57 6.24 -50.37 -20.69
N GLY A 58 5.36 -49.65 -19.99
CA GLY A 58 4.42 -50.23 -19.03
C GLY A 58 3.97 -49.22 -17.99
N ASN A 59 2.78 -49.41 -17.42
CA ASN A 59 2.29 -48.62 -16.28
C ASN A 59 2.59 -49.36 -14.97
N LEU A 60 2.63 -48.63 -13.85
CA LEU A 60 2.64 -49.24 -12.52
C LEU A 60 1.38 -50.12 -12.36
N SER A 61 1.53 -51.28 -11.71
CA SER A 61 0.36 -52.05 -11.28
C SER A 61 -0.40 -51.28 -10.19
N ALA A 62 -1.69 -51.62 -9.99
CA ALA A 62 -2.51 -50.97 -8.96
C ALA A 62 -1.87 -51.08 -7.56
N ASP A 63 -1.30 -52.25 -7.23
CA ASP A 63 -0.63 -52.50 -5.95
C ASP A 63 0.65 -51.66 -5.79
N GLN A 64 1.42 -51.48 -6.88
CA GLN A 64 2.60 -50.63 -6.87
C GLN A 64 2.25 -49.15 -6.72
N TYR A 65 1.17 -48.71 -7.39
CA TYR A 65 0.67 -47.34 -7.31
C TYR A 65 0.21 -47.00 -5.88
N GLU A 66 -0.61 -47.85 -5.26
CA GLU A 66 -1.10 -47.59 -3.89
C GLU A 66 0.05 -47.63 -2.87
N ARG A 67 0.99 -48.56 -2.99
CA ARG A 67 2.19 -48.56 -2.14
C ARG A 67 2.98 -47.27 -2.26
N LEU A 68 3.22 -46.80 -3.49
CA LEU A 68 3.97 -45.57 -3.77
C LEU A 68 3.25 -44.34 -3.23
N LYS A 69 1.93 -44.30 -3.38
CA LYS A 69 1.09 -43.21 -2.85
C LYS A 69 1.15 -43.14 -1.33
N VAL A 70 1.00 -44.27 -0.64
CA VAL A 70 1.12 -44.36 0.83
C VAL A 70 2.51 -43.92 1.29
N GLU A 71 3.57 -44.39 0.63
CA GLU A 71 4.95 -44.01 0.97
C GLU A 71 5.22 -42.51 0.76
N LEU A 72 4.62 -41.91 -0.29
CA LEU A 72 4.74 -40.48 -0.56
C LEU A 72 4.00 -39.63 0.48
N ASP A 73 2.77 -40.03 0.82
CA ASP A 73 1.94 -39.35 1.83
C ASP A 73 2.57 -39.48 3.23
N GLU A 74 3.08 -40.65 3.61
CA GLU A 74 3.71 -40.88 4.92
C GLU A 74 5.14 -40.35 5.02
N GLY A 75 5.89 -40.33 3.92
CA GLY A 75 7.31 -39.98 3.92
C GLY A 75 7.59 -38.49 3.72
N TYR A 76 6.76 -37.83 2.90
CA TYR A 76 7.12 -36.56 2.25
C TYR A 76 6.01 -35.51 2.24
N SER A 77 4.79 -35.82 2.68
CA SER A 77 3.73 -34.81 2.85
C SER A 77 3.87 -34.04 4.17
N GLY A 78 3.57 -32.73 4.12
CA GLY A 78 3.52 -31.85 5.29
C GLY A 78 4.81 -31.07 5.60
N PRO A 79 4.71 -29.93 6.32
CA PRO A 79 5.80 -28.98 6.54
C PRO A 79 6.99 -29.56 7.32
N MET A 80 6.77 -30.54 8.19
CA MET A 80 7.81 -31.17 9.02
C MET A 80 8.72 -32.12 8.23
N ARG A 81 8.32 -32.53 7.02
CA ARG A 81 9.02 -33.53 6.18
C ARG A 81 9.61 -32.91 4.91
N ALA A 82 9.56 -31.58 4.80
CA ALA A 82 10.16 -30.84 3.69
C ALA A 82 11.69 -31.02 3.66
N GLY A 83 12.24 -31.28 2.47
CA GLY A 83 13.69 -31.42 2.27
C GLY A 83 14.27 -32.80 2.55
N ARG A 84 13.45 -33.82 2.82
CA ARG A 84 13.93 -35.21 2.93
C ARG A 84 14.39 -35.72 1.56
N PRO A 85 15.59 -36.33 1.44
CA PRO A 85 16.03 -36.95 0.19
C PRO A 85 15.07 -38.07 -0.22
N LEU A 86 14.57 -38.01 -1.45
CA LEU A 86 13.69 -39.03 -2.04
C LEU A 86 14.55 -40.02 -2.85
N LEU A 87 14.50 -41.31 -2.50
CA LEU A 87 15.15 -42.36 -3.27
C LEU A 87 14.21 -42.79 -4.41
N LEU A 88 14.71 -42.74 -5.65
CA LEU A 88 13.96 -43.08 -6.84
C LEU A 88 14.60 -44.26 -7.55
N GLU A 89 13.82 -45.31 -7.78
CA GLU A 89 14.26 -46.55 -8.45
C GLU A 89 13.44 -46.82 -9.71
N GLY A 90 13.94 -47.69 -10.60
CA GLY A 90 13.12 -48.28 -11.66
C GLY A 90 12.60 -47.34 -12.75
N GLY A 91 13.21 -46.18 -12.96
CA GLY A 91 12.76 -45.18 -13.95
C GLY A 91 11.79 -44.14 -13.40
N LEU A 92 11.67 -44.04 -12.07
CA LEU A 92 11.03 -42.91 -11.41
C LEU A 92 11.95 -41.67 -11.47
N ASP A 93 11.37 -40.53 -11.85
CA ASP A 93 12.02 -39.22 -11.91
C ASP A 93 11.16 -38.18 -11.20
N TRP A 94 11.77 -37.32 -10.39
CA TRP A 94 11.07 -36.24 -9.69
C TRP A 94 11.31 -34.92 -10.41
N LYS A 95 10.25 -34.36 -11.00
CA LYS A 95 10.32 -33.04 -11.64
C LYS A 95 9.78 -31.99 -10.71
N SER A 96 10.69 -31.23 -10.09
CA SER A 96 10.35 -30.08 -9.26
C SER A 96 9.54 -29.05 -10.05
N MET A 97 8.41 -28.61 -9.50
CA MET A 97 7.65 -27.50 -10.05
C MET A 97 7.91 -26.26 -9.16
N GLY A 98 8.80 -25.38 -9.63
CA GLY A 98 9.11 -24.12 -8.96
C GLY A 98 7.96 -23.09 -9.08
N LEU A 99 8.12 -21.94 -8.41
CA LEU A 99 7.24 -20.78 -8.63
C LEU A 99 7.22 -20.43 -10.12
N SER A 100 6.02 -20.34 -10.70
CA SER A 100 5.89 -19.99 -12.11
C SER A 100 6.09 -18.47 -12.28
N PRO A 101 6.67 -17.99 -13.39
CA PRO A 101 6.78 -16.56 -13.68
C PRO A 101 5.44 -15.81 -13.54
N LYS A 102 4.32 -16.48 -13.85
CA LYS A 102 2.97 -15.96 -13.69
C LYS A 102 2.62 -15.57 -12.24
N ASP A 103 3.22 -16.20 -11.24
CA ASP A 103 2.98 -15.88 -9.82
C ASP A 103 3.69 -14.60 -9.39
N MET A 104 4.86 -14.29 -9.98
CA MET A 104 5.60 -13.06 -9.72
C MET A 104 4.87 -11.83 -10.27
N ASP A 105 4.28 -11.96 -11.47
CA ASP A 105 3.50 -10.89 -12.10
C ASP A 105 2.34 -10.41 -11.21
N PHE A 106 1.70 -11.30 -10.44
CA PHE A 106 0.59 -10.92 -9.54
C PHE A 106 1.05 -10.17 -8.30
N VAL A 107 2.25 -10.45 -7.79
CA VAL A 107 2.82 -9.69 -6.66
C VAL A 107 3.14 -8.26 -7.11
N GLU A 108 3.72 -8.11 -8.30
CA GLU A 108 4.00 -6.80 -8.89
C GLU A 108 2.71 -6.03 -9.20
N ALA A 109 1.72 -6.68 -9.82
CA ALA A 109 0.42 -6.08 -10.08
C ALA A 109 -0.28 -5.62 -8.79
N ARG A 110 -0.19 -6.42 -7.71
CA ARG A 110 -0.72 -6.04 -6.39
C ARG A 110 -0.02 -4.80 -5.84
N ASN A 111 1.31 -4.76 -5.91
CA ASN A 111 2.08 -3.63 -5.41
C ASN A 111 1.82 -2.36 -6.24
N GLY A 112 1.72 -2.47 -7.57
CA GLY A 112 1.33 -1.37 -8.46
C GLY A 112 -0.05 -0.81 -8.10
N ALA A 113 -1.05 -1.70 -7.97
CA ALA A 113 -2.40 -1.33 -7.56
C ALA A 113 -2.43 -0.64 -6.19
N ALA A 114 -1.62 -1.11 -5.22
CA ALA A 114 -1.51 -0.46 -3.91
C ALA A 114 -0.95 0.99 -4.03
N ARG A 115 -0.01 1.23 -4.94
CA ARG A 115 0.52 2.58 -5.20
C ARG A 115 -0.52 3.49 -5.86
N ASP A 116 -1.30 2.97 -6.80
CA ASP A 116 -2.38 3.74 -7.44
C ASP A 116 -3.46 4.16 -6.43
N VAL A 117 -3.81 3.26 -5.50
CA VAL A 117 -4.69 3.60 -4.38
C VAL A 117 -4.07 4.70 -3.51
N ALA A 118 -2.80 4.56 -3.12
CA ALA A 118 -2.10 5.56 -2.31
C ALA A 118 -2.06 6.93 -3.01
N LEU A 119 -1.82 6.94 -4.32
CA LEU A 119 -1.80 8.14 -5.16
C LEU A 119 -3.14 8.87 -5.16
N ALA A 120 -4.26 8.15 -5.25
CA ALA A 120 -5.59 8.77 -5.21
C ALA A 120 -5.84 9.52 -3.89
N PHE A 121 -5.34 8.99 -2.76
CA PHE A 121 -5.41 9.67 -1.47
C PHE A 121 -4.32 10.73 -1.26
N GLY A 122 -3.36 10.86 -2.19
CA GLY A 122 -2.22 11.77 -2.06
C GLY A 122 -1.23 11.35 -0.96
N VAL A 123 -1.17 10.06 -0.62
CA VAL A 123 -0.24 9.53 0.38
C VAL A 123 1.01 8.97 -0.32
N PRO A 124 2.22 9.45 0.00
CA PRO A 124 3.45 8.88 -0.55
C PRO A 124 3.59 7.38 -0.21
N PRO A 125 3.88 6.51 -1.19
CA PRO A 125 4.03 5.06 -0.95
C PRO A 125 5.06 4.70 0.12
N MET A 126 6.13 5.49 0.24
CA MET A 126 7.17 5.34 1.26
C MET A 126 6.61 5.40 2.69
N LEU A 127 5.60 6.23 2.95
CA LEU A 127 4.97 6.32 4.29
C LEU A 127 4.10 5.09 4.61
N LEU A 128 3.64 4.37 3.59
CA LEU A 128 2.81 3.18 3.71
C LEU A 128 3.62 1.88 3.68
N GLY A 129 4.94 1.96 3.48
CA GLY A 129 5.81 0.79 3.34
C GLY A 129 5.54 -0.03 2.07
N ILE A 130 4.92 0.58 1.06
CA ILE A 130 4.67 -0.09 -0.22
C ILE A 130 6.00 -0.10 -0.98
N PRO A 131 6.55 -1.28 -1.33
CA PRO A 131 7.81 -1.36 -2.06
C PRO A 131 7.65 -0.67 -3.43
N GLY A 132 8.72 -0.12 -4.01
CA GLY A 132 8.70 0.54 -5.32
C GLY A 132 9.74 1.64 -5.46
N ASP A 133 9.59 2.45 -6.51
CA ASP A 133 10.51 3.54 -6.80
C ASP A 133 10.44 4.61 -5.70
N ASN A 134 11.58 4.84 -5.05
CA ASN A 134 11.74 5.88 -4.04
C ASN A 134 11.80 7.25 -4.72
N THR A 135 10.65 7.89 -4.89
CA THR A 135 10.53 9.23 -5.49
C THR A 135 11.03 10.35 -4.57
N TYR A 136 11.13 10.08 -3.27
CA TYR A 136 11.67 11.00 -2.26
C TYR A 136 13.02 10.49 -1.75
N ALA A 137 13.93 11.40 -1.40
CA ALA A 137 15.28 11.01 -0.97
C ALA A 137 15.28 10.36 0.42
N ASN A 138 14.31 10.70 1.28
CA ASN A 138 14.18 10.15 2.63
C ASN A 138 12.75 10.29 3.17
N TYR A 139 12.52 9.65 4.32
CA TYR A 139 11.22 9.67 5.01
C TYR A 139 10.79 11.09 5.44
N GLN A 140 11.73 11.95 5.85
CA GLN A 140 11.40 13.31 6.29
C GLN A 140 10.82 14.14 5.13
N GLU A 141 11.40 14.04 3.94
CA GLU A 141 10.89 14.71 2.73
C GLU A 141 9.52 14.20 2.33
N ALA A 142 9.31 12.87 2.32
CA ALA A 142 8.01 12.27 2.00
C ALA A 142 6.93 12.72 3.00
N ASN A 143 7.26 12.77 4.29
CA ASN A 143 6.34 13.22 5.33
C ASN A 143 5.97 14.70 5.15
N ARG A 144 6.96 15.55 4.89
CA ARG A 144 6.72 16.98 4.60
C ARG A 144 5.85 17.19 3.37
N ALA A 145 6.12 16.46 2.29
CA ALA A 145 5.31 16.50 1.07
C ALA A 145 3.86 16.05 1.34
N PHE A 146 3.65 15.00 2.13
CA PHE A 146 2.32 14.54 2.52
C PHE A 146 1.54 15.62 3.28
N TYR A 147 2.16 16.27 4.27
CA TYR A 147 1.52 17.38 4.98
C TYR A 147 1.17 18.53 4.03
N ARG A 148 2.12 18.96 3.20
CA ARG A 148 1.96 20.13 2.33
C ARG A 148 0.94 19.92 1.20
N LEU A 149 0.98 18.78 0.54
CA LEU A 149 0.18 18.52 -0.66
C LEU A 149 -1.20 17.96 -0.34
N THR A 150 -1.35 17.26 0.79
CA THR A 150 -2.58 16.52 1.09
C THR A 150 -3.22 16.99 2.39
N VAL A 151 -2.53 16.89 3.53
CA VAL A 151 -3.16 17.12 4.84
C VAL A 151 -3.56 18.59 5.03
N LEU A 152 -2.63 19.53 4.85
CA LEU A 152 -2.87 20.95 5.10
C LEU A 152 -3.96 21.54 4.19
N PRO A 153 -4.01 21.25 2.86
CA PRO A 153 -5.12 21.70 2.02
C PRO A 153 -6.49 21.17 2.48
N LEU A 154 -6.56 19.90 2.90
CA LEU A 154 -7.79 19.29 3.41
C LEU A 154 -8.24 19.95 4.74
N VAL A 155 -7.30 20.17 5.66
CA VAL A 155 -7.55 20.84 6.94
C VAL A 155 -7.96 22.30 6.71
N ALA A 156 -7.26 23.04 5.86
CA ALA A 156 -7.58 24.42 5.54
C ALA A 156 -8.97 24.57 4.92
N ARG A 157 -9.34 23.71 3.95
CA ARG A 157 -10.69 23.71 3.36
C ARG A 157 -11.76 23.43 4.41
N THR A 158 -11.49 22.48 5.30
CA THR A 158 -12.42 22.10 6.38
C THR A 158 -12.57 23.24 7.37
N ALA A 159 -11.46 23.82 7.84
CA ALA A 159 -11.43 24.96 8.75
C ALA A 159 -12.14 26.19 8.16
N ALA A 160 -11.98 26.47 6.86
CA ALA A 160 -12.70 27.54 6.17
C ALA A 160 -14.22 27.31 6.16
N SER A 161 -14.65 26.07 5.91
CA SER A 161 -16.08 25.69 5.93
C SER A 161 -16.68 25.85 7.34
N PHE A 162 -15.95 25.43 8.37
CA PHE A 162 -16.35 25.65 9.76
C PHE A 162 -16.35 27.13 10.13
N SER A 163 -15.36 27.91 9.68
CA SER A 163 -15.29 29.35 9.93
C SER A 163 -16.54 30.06 9.43
N GLY A 164 -16.96 29.81 8.19
CA GLY A 164 -18.18 30.40 7.64
C GLY A 164 -19.45 29.94 8.37
N PHE A 165 -19.55 28.65 8.68
CA PHE A 165 -20.70 28.10 9.39
C PHE A 165 -20.85 28.67 10.80
N LEU A 166 -19.77 28.70 11.57
CA LEU A 166 -19.79 29.23 12.94
C LEU A 166 -19.98 30.75 12.96
N SER A 167 -19.42 31.48 12.00
CA SER A 167 -19.63 32.94 11.90
C SER A 167 -21.11 33.28 11.80
N GLY A 168 -21.87 32.52 11.00
CA GLY A 168 -23.32 32.70 10.88
C GLY A 168 -24.10 32.37 12.16
N LEU A 169 -23.58 31.47 13.01
CA LEU A 169 -24.22 31.12 14.29
C LEU A 169 -23.94 32.14 15.39
N TYR A 170 -22.72 32.68 15.45
CA TYR A 170 -22.30 33.60 16.50
C TYR A 170 -22.53 35.08 16.14
N GLY A 171 -22.80 35.39 14.87
CA GLY A 171 -23.01 36.77 14.41
C GLY A 171 -21.73 37.60 14.30
N GLU A 172 -20.57 36.96 14.43
CA GLU A 172 -19.24 37.57 14.34
C GLU A 172 -18.40 36.85 13.27
N ALA A 173 -17.48 37.58 12.64
CA ALA A 173 -16.57 36.98 11.67
C ALA A 173 -15.49 36.15 12.38
N LEU A 174 -15.63 34.82 12.34
CA LEU A 174 -14.69 33.88 12.92
C LEU A 174 -13.75 33.30 11.86
N ARG A 175 -12.48 33.11 12.23
CA ARG A 175 -11.48 32.47 11.38
C ARG A 175 -10.76 31.37 12.14
N LEU A 176 -10.96 30.14 11.72
CA LEU A 176 -10.22 28.97 12.18
C LEU A 176 -9.03 28.73 11.26
N VAL A 177 -7.84 28.65 11.83
CA VAL A 177 -6.58 28.38 11.12
C VAL A 177 -5.89 27.21 11.80
N PRO A 178 -5.35 26.23 11.06
CA PRO A 178 -4.55 25.18 11.67
C PRO A 178 -3.28 25.76 12.30
N ASP A 179 -2.99 25.35 13.52
CA ASP A 179 -1.71 25.61 14.16
C ASP A 179 -0.64 24.69 13.56
N LEU A 180 0.28 25.29 12.80
CA LEU A 180 1.36 24.58 12.14
C LEU A 180 2.59 24.40 13.06
N ASP A 181 2.66 25.11 14.19
CA ASP A 181 3.80 25.03 15.11
C ASP A 181 3.89 23.69 15.81
N GLN A 182 2.75 23.07 16.08
CA GLN A 182 2.68 21.79 16.77
C GLN A 182 2.85 20.59 15.83
N VAL A 183 3.05 20.82 14.53
CA VAL A 183 3.19 19.76 13.54
C VAL A 183 4.67 19.41 13.36
N ALA A 184 5.11 18.32 14.02
CA ALA A 184 6.50 17.86 13.96
C ALA A 184 7.04 17.65 12.53
N GLY A 185 6.19 17.26 11.57
CA GLY A 185 6.56 17.09 10.17
C GLY A 185 6.94 18.39 9.42
N LEU A 186 6.67 19.56 10.01
CA LEU A 186 6.95 20.87 9.43
C LEU A 186 8.03 21.67 10.18
N ALA A 187 8.60 21.10 11.25
CA ALA A 187 9.57 21.78 12.10
C ALA A 187 10.75 22.38 11.32
N ALA A 188 11.33 21.62 10.38
CA ALA A 188 12.46 22.09 9.59
C ALA A 188 12.14 23.31 8.70
N GLU A 189 10.92 23.41 8.16
CA GLU A 189 10.50 24.59 7.40
C GLU A 189 10.27 25.80 8.32
N ARG A 190 9.79 25.54 9.54
CA ARG A 190 9.57 26.55 10.57
C ARG A 190 10.89 27.11 11.07
N ASP A 191 11.87 26.27 11.37
CA ASP A 191 13.22 26.68 11.74
C ASP A 191 13.83 27.58 10.65
N ALA A 192 13.67 27.19 9.38
CA ALA A 192 14.16 27.97 8.25
C ALA A 192 13.43 29.31 8.08
N LEU A 193 12.15 29.41 8.44
CA LEU A 193 11.38 30.66 8.43
C LEU A 193 11.84 31.59 9.56
N TRP A 194 11.94 31.06 10.79
CA TRP A 194 12.40 31.81 11.95
C TRP A 194 13.83 32.32 11.77
N ALA A 195 14.73 31.50 11.23
CA ALA A 195 16.11 31.93 10.92
C ALA A 195 16.15 33.08 9.91
N ARG A 196 15.32 33.02 8.85
CA ARG A 196 15.23 34.08 7.83
C ARG A 196 14.67 35.38 8.40
N LEU A 197 13.62 35.31 9.21
CA LEU A 197 13.01 36.49 9.85
C LEU A 197 13.91 37.08 10.94
N GLY A 198 14.60 36.23 11.70
CA GLY A 198 15.58 36.67 12.70
C GLY A 198 16.72 37.46 12.07
N ALA A 199 17.24 36.99 10.93
CA ALA A 199 18.30 37.66 10.17
C ALA A 199 17.84 38.88 9.34
N ALA A 200 16.54 39.16 9.28
CA ALA A 200 16.00 40.31 8.56
C ALA A 200 16.07 41.57 9.43
N ASP A 201 17.24 42.20 9.48
CA ASP A 201 17.51 43.39 10.33
C ASP A 201 16.72 44.63 9.89
N PHE A 202 16.15 44.61 8.68
CA PHE A 202 15.36 45.71 8.12
C PHE A 202 13.88 45.67 8.55
N LEU A 203 13.42 44.58 9.16
CA LEU A 203 12.05 44.45 9.67
C LEU A 203 12.00 44.82 11.16
N THR A 204 10.93 45.49 11.55
CA THR A 204 10.61 45.71 12.97
C THR A 204 10.20 44.40 13.64
N GLU A 205 10.31 44.35 14.98
CA GLU A 205 9.86 43.20 15.77
C GLU A 205 8.36 42.90 15.57
N GLU A 206 7.55 43.93 15.35
CA GLU A 206 6.11 43.79 15.09
C GLU A 206 5.84 43.14 13.73
N GLU A 207 6.54 43.58 12.68
CA GLU A 207 6.45 42.98 11.34
C GLU A 207 6.92 41.52 11.35
N LYS A 208 7.97 41.21 12.13
CA LYS A 208 8.45 39.84 12.31
C LYS A 208 7.42 38.96 13.01
N ARG A 209 6.78 39.44 14.08
CA ARG A 209 5.70 38.72 14.79
C ARG A 209 4.49 38.46 13.90
N GLN A 210 4.05 39.48 13.17
CA GLN A 210 2.95 39.33 12.22
C GLN A 210 3.26 38.28 11.14
N ALA A 211 4.51 38.19 10.68
CA ALA A 211 4.92 37.21 9.68
C ALA A 211 4.90 35.75 10.16
N VAL A 212 5.05 35.50 11.47
CA VAL A 212 4.97 34.14 12.05
C VAL A 212 3.61 33.78 12.62
N GLY A 213 2.68 34.75 12.69
CA GLY A 213 1.32 34.57 13.18
C GLY A 213 1.12 34.92 14.65
N TYR A 214 2.00 35.76 15.22
CA TYR A 214 1.92 36.28 16.59
C TYR A 214 1.55 37.76 16.61
#